data_AF-A0A812FFP2-F1
#
_entry.id   AF-A0A812FFP2-F1
#
_cell.length_a   1.000
_cell.length_b   1.000
_cell.length_c   1.000
_cell.angle_alpha   90.00
_cell.angle_beta   90.00
_cell.angle_gamma   90.00
#
_symmetry.space_group_name_H-M   'P 1'
#
loop_
_entity.id
_entity.type
_entity.pdbx_description
1 polymer ?
#
loop_
_entity_poly.entity_id
_entity_poly.type
_entity_poly.pdbx_seq_one_letter_code
_entity_poly.pdbx_strand_id
1 'polypeptide(L)'
;MTDRSQSPCGDKPNCVSTQDTREEYNLTPFTLTESTNIDAIEQVALELPGAKTAVKEGNYLRIECTSKIMRFVDDLELKIEGDQLIVRSESRVGYSDFGVNRKRAEQLRSLLANAELIK
;
A
#
# COMPACT_ATOMS: atom_id res chain seq x y z
N MET A 1 11.52 -7.26 10.42
CA MET A 1 11.61 -5.86 9.93
C MET A 1 10.47 -5.11 10.61
N THR A 2 10.64 -3.82 10.94
CA THR A 2 9.61 -3.08 11.68
C THR A 2 8.41 -2.75 10.78
N ASP A 3 7.19 -3.04 11.23
CA ASP A 3 5.94 -2.56 10.63
C ASP A 3 5.89 -1.03 10.70
N ARG A 4 5.81 -0.37 9.54
CA ARG A 4 5.70 1.09 9.42
C ARG A 4 4.34 1.52 8.87
N SER A 5 3.34 0.64 8.79
CA SER A 5 2.02 0.97 8.23
C SER A 5 1.39 2.17 8.96
N GLN A 6 1.63 2.28 10.27
CA GLN A 6 1.13 3.36 11.12
C GLN A 6 2.01 4.62 11.10
N SER A 7 3.16 4.60 10.42
CA SER A 7 4.05 5.75 10.36
C SER A 7 3.56 6.75 9.30
N PRO A 8 3.50 8.06 9.61
CA PRO A 8 3.26 9.07 8.58
C PRO A 8 4.41 9.07 7.56
N CYS A 9 4.17 9.73 6.42
CA CYS A 9 5.21 9.88 5.42
C CYS A 9 6.32 10.82 5.90
N GLY A 10 7.54 10.63 5.39
CA GLY A 10 8.56 11.66 5.50
C GLY A 10 8.22 12.89 4.63
N ASP A 11 9.11 13.86 4.56
CA ASP A 11 8.90 15.10 3.78
C ASP A 11 9.27 14.97 2.29
N LYS A 12 9.61 13.75 1.85
CA LYS A 12 9.92 13.48 0.44
C LYS A 12 8.62 13.18 -0.30
N PRO A 13 8.40 13.75 -1.51
CA PRO A 13 7.22 13.48 -2.32
C PRO A 13 7.34 12.12 -3.06
N ASN A 14 7.57 11.06 -2.28
CA ASN A 14 7.72 9.68 -2.71
C ASN A 14 7.05 8.71 -1.73
N CYS A 15 6.10 9.19 -0.93
CA CYS A 15 5.35 8.41 0.03
C CYS A 15 3.89 8.85 0.03
N VAL A 16 2.98 7.91 0.23
CA VAL A 16 1.58 8.18 0.55
C VAL A 16 1.09 7.22 1.63
N SER A 17 0.18 7.66 2.50
CA SER A 17 -0.32 6.87 3.62
C SER A 17 -1.76 7.25 4.00
N THR A 18 -2.55 6.28 4.43
CA THR A 18 -3.86 6.55 5.06
C THR A 18 -3.73 7.19 6.44
N GLN A 19 -2.54 7.14 7.05
CA GLN A 19 -2.26 7.73 8.36
C GLN A 19 -1.65 9.13 8.29
N ASP A 20 -1.40 9.66 7.10
CA ASP A 20 -0.92 11.03 6.93
C ASP A 20 -2.09 12.00 6.77
N THR A 21 -2.06 13.14 7.47
CA THR A 21 -3.14 14.14 7.42
C THR A 21 -2.86 15.27 6.42
N ARG A 22 -1.66 15.33 5.85
CA ARG A 22 -1.29 16.35 4.85
C ARG A 22 -1.79 15.90 3.48
N GLU A 23 -2.51 16.77 2.79
CA GLU A 23 -3.21 16.47 1.51
C GLU A 23 -2.31 15.78 0.47
N GLU A 24 -1.07 16.24 0.33
CA GLU A 24 -0.12 15.71 -0.65
C GLU A 24 0.32 14.25 -0.38
N TYR A 25 0.29 13.81 0.89
CA TYR A 25 0.70 12.48 1.34
C TYR A 25 -0.50 11.59 1.68
N ASN A 26 -1.67 12.17 1.94
CA ASN A 26 -2.85 11.43 2.39
C ASN A 26 -3.39 10.49 1.29
N LEU A 27 -3.80 9.30 1.72
CA LEU A 27 -4.70 8.42 0.99
C LEU A 27 -6.06 8.41 1.67
N THR A 28 -7.12 8.40 0.87
CA THR A 28 -8.46 8.07 1.36
C THR A 28 -8.43 6.71 2.07
N PRO A 29 -9.17 6.52 3.17
CA PRO A 29 -9.26 5.21 3.84
C PRO A 29 -9.79 4.09 2.94
N PHE A 30 -9.45 2.85 3.27
CA PHE A 30 -9.93 1.65 2.60
C PHE A 30 -10.83 0.90 3.58
N THR A 31 -12.14 1.05 3.44
CA THR A 31 -13.11 0.36 4.31
C THR A 31 -13.34 -1.05 3.80
N LEU A 32 -13.00 -2.03 4.62
CA LEU A 32 -13.11 -3.45 4.30
C LEU A 32 -14.56 -3.95 4.38
N THR A 33 -14.84 -5.00 3.63
CA THR A 33 -16.04 -5.83 3.81
C THR A 33 -15.83 -6.84 4.94
N GLU A 34 -16.91 -7.33 5.57
CA GLU A 34 -16.83 -8.16 6.79
C GLU A 34 -16.06 -9.48 6.62
N SER A 35 -16.05 -10.04 5.40
CA SER A 35 -15.36 -11.30 5.08
C SER A 35 -13.89 -11.11 4.67
N THR A 36 -13.42 -9.87 4.57
CA THR A 36 -12.07 -9.60 4.10
C THR A 36 -11.02 -10.01 5.12
N ASN A 37 -10.01 -10.73 4.65
CA ASN A 37 -8.85 -11.12 5.44
C ASN A 37 -7.56 -10.80 4.68
N ILE A 38 -6.44 -10.91 5.39
CA ILE A 38 -5.13 -10.53 4.86
C ILE A 38 -4.69 -11.41 3.68
N ASP A 39 -5.14 -12.66 3.61
CA ASP A 39 -4.81 -13.58 2.53
C ASP A 39 -5.48 -13.15 1.22
N ALA A 40 -6.75 -12.75 1.28
CA ALA A 40 -7.48 -12.22 0.13
C ALA A 40 -6.85 -10.91 -0.37
N ILE A 41 -6.45 -10.02 0.55
CA ILE A 41 -5.74 -8.78 0.20
C ILE A 41 -4.40 -9.07 -0.46
N GLU A 42 -3.64 -10.06 0.05
CA GLU A 42 -2.37 -10.45 -0.54
C GLU A 42 -2.54 -10.92 -1.99
N GLN A 43 -3.51 -11.80 -2.27
CA GLN A 43 -3.74 -12.31 -3.63
C GLN A 43 -3.99 -11.16 -4.61
N VAL A 44 -4.84 -10.22 -4.22
CA VAL A 44 -5.16 -9.04 -5.05
C VAL A 44 -3.96 -8.10 -5.18
N ALA A 45 -3.22 -7.85 -4.09
CA ALA A 45 -2.05 -6.97 -4.11
C ALA A 45 -0.92 -7.53 -5.00
N LEU A 46 -0.81 -8.85 -5.13
CA LEU A 46 0.17 -9.50 -6.01
C LEU A 46 -0.14 -9.35 -7.51
N GLU A 47 -1.34 -8.88 -7.88
CA GLU A 47 -1.66 -8.51 -9.26
C GLU A 47 -1.02 -7.19 -9.69
N LEU A 48 -0.54 -6.38 -8.73
CA LEU A 48 0.14 -5.12 -9.03
C LEU A 48 1.44 -5.37 -9.82
N PRO A 49 1.80 -4.49 -10.77
CA PRO A 49 3.01 -4.67 -11.57
C PRO A 49 4.28 -4.75 -10.72
N GLY A 50 5.00 -5.87 -10.85
CA GLY A 50 6.27 -6.08 -10.16
C GLY A 50 6.14 -6.32 -8.65
N ALA A 51 4.93 -6.67 -8.18
CA ALA A 51 4.66 -6.99 -6.78
C ALA A 51 5.23 -8.35 -6.36
N LYS A 52 5.73 -8.42 -5.13
CA LYS A 52 6.17 -9.64 -4.46
C LYS A 52 5.98 -9.51 -2.96
N THR A 53 5.40 -10.53 -2.32
CA THR A 53 5.34 -10.58 -0.85
C THR A 53 6.75 -10.69 -0.28
N ALA A 54 7.10 -9.72 0.56
CA ALA A 54 8.37 -9.69 1.27
C ALA A 54 8.21 -10.05 2.74
N VAL A 55 7.09 -9.67 3.37
CA VAL A 55 6.73 -10.05 4.75
C VAL A 55 5.23 -10.30 4.83
N LYS A 56 4.85 -11.32 5.59
CA LYS A 56 3.46 -11.62 5.96
C LYS A 56 3.43 -12.13 7.40
N GLU A 57 2.83 -11.35 8.29
CA GLU A 57 2.81 -11.63 9.73
C GLU A 57 1.47 -11.18 10.33
N GLY A 58 0.64 -12.14 10.74
CA GLY A 58 -0.70 -11.84 11.27
C GLY A 58 -1.53 -11.02 10.27
N ASN A 59 -1.96 -9.83 10.70
CA ASN A 59 -2.77 -8.92 9.88
C ASN A 59 -1.94 -7.92 9.05
N TYR A 60 -0.63 -8.13 8.93
CA TYR A 60 0.29 -7.23 8.24
C TYR A 60 0.94 -7.91 7.02
N LEU A 61 1.06 -7.14 5.93
CA LEU A 61 1.82 -7.48 4.73
C LEU A 61 2.75 -6.34 4.38
N ARG A 62 3.94 -6.71 3.89
CA ARG A 62 4.77 -5.82 3.08
C ARG A 62 5.00 -6.45 1.73
N ILE A 63 4.51 -5.76 0.71
CA ILE A 63 4.70 -6.09 -0.70
C ILE A 63 5.81 -5.18 -1.26
N GLU A 64 6.79 -5.76 -1.91
CA GLU A 64 7.79 -5.01 -2.68
C GLU A 64 7.28 -4.86 -4.11
N CYS A 65 7.23 -3.62 -4.60
CA CYS A 65 6.85 -3.32 -5.98
C CYS A 65 8.05 -2.75 -6.73
N THR A 66 8.49 -3.44 -7.79
CA THR A 66 9.62 -3.00 -8.62
C THR A 66 9.14 -2.30 -9.88
N SER A 67 9.52 -1.04 -10.06
CA SER A 67 9.19 -0.27 -11.27
C SER A 67 9.90 -0.84 -12.52
N LYS A 68 9.20 -0.89 -13.66
CA LYS A 68 9.70 -1.54 -14.88
C LYS A 68 10.89 -0.82 -15.55
N ILE A 69 10.92 0.51 -15.51
CA ILE A 69 11.90 1.32 -16.24
C ILE A 69 13.14 1.57 -15.38
N MET A 70 12.96 2.18 -14.21
CA MET A 70 14.06 2.60 -13.34
C MET A 70 14.48 1.53 -12.31
N ARG A 71 13.72 0.42 -12.20
CA ARG A 71 13.97 -0.66 -11.24
C ARG A 71 14.02 -0.23 -9.77
N PHE A 72 13.43 0.92 -9.45
CA PHE A 72 13.22 1.33 -8.06
C PHE A 72 12.28 0.35 -7.37
N VAL A 73 12.62 0.02 -6.13
CA VAL A 73 11.84 -0.82 -5.23
C VAL A 73 11.09 0.08 -4.26
N ASP A 74 9.79 -0.04 -4.30
CA ASP A 74 8.87 0.61 -3.38
C ASP A 74 8.32 -0.42 -2.40
N ASP A 75 8.18 -0.02 -1.13
CA ASP A 75 7.49 -0.82 -0.11
C ASP A 75 6.02 -0.39 -0.05
N LEU A 76 5.13 -1.34 -0.29
CA LEU A 76 3.69 -1.24 -0.06
C LEU A 76 3.35 -2.02 1.20
N GLU A 77 3.06 -1.30 2.28
CA GLU A 77 2.71 -1.85 3.59
C GLU A 77 1.19 -1.80 3.77
N LEU A 78 0.61 -2.95 4.12
CA LEU A 78 -0.82 -3.17 4.24
C LEU A 78 -1.11 -3.79 5.60
N LYS A 79 -2.04 -3.22 6.37
CA LYS A 79 -2.41 -3.75 7.68
C LYS A 79 -3.92 -3.67 7.91
N ILE A 80 -4.52 -4.78 8.32
CA ILE A 80 -5.93 -4.78 8.75
C ILE A 80 -6.00 -4.31 10.20
N GLU A 81 -6.81 -3.28 10.44
CA GLU A 81 -7.16 -2.78 11.77
C GLU A 81 -8.67 -2.49 11.83
N GLY A 82 -9.42 -3.35 12.52
CA GLY A 82 -10.89 -3.27 12.55
C GLY A 82 -11.48 -3.49 11.16
N ASP A 83 -12.30 -2.53 10.70
CA ASP A 83 -12.90 -2.52 9.37
C ASP A 83 -12.10 -1.71 8.35
N GLN A 84 -10.85 -1.36 8.66
CA GLN A 84 -9.99 -0.57 7.79
C GLN A 84 -8.76 -1.36 7.33
N LEU A 85 -8.36 -1.10 6.08
CA LEU A 85 -7.03 -1.42 5.58
C LEU A 85 -6.17 -0.16 5.65
N ILE A 86 -5.20 -0.19 6.55
CA ILE A 86 -4.13 0.81 6.62
C ILE A 86 -3.18 0.55 5.45
N VAL A 87 -2.93 1.59 4.64
CA VAL A 87 -2.09 1.50 3.45
C VAL A 87 -1.02 2.56 3.52
N ARG A 88 0.24 2.15 3.32
CA ARG A 88 1.40 3.03 3.14
C ARG A 88 2.22 2.55 1.95
N SER A 89 2.57 3.46 1.03
CA SER A 89 3.33 3.14 -0.19
C SER A 89 4.47 4.14 -0.31
N GLU A 90 5.72 3.68 -0.26
CA GLU A 90 6.91 4.54 -0.23
C GLU A 90 8.07 3.96 -1.04
N SER A 91 8.79 4.83 -1.75
CA SER A 91 10.05 4.47 -2.39
C SER A 91 11.23 4.42 -1.41
N ARG A 92 12.04 3.35 -1.48
CA ARG A 92 13.25 3.21 -0.63
C ARG A 92 14.33 4.24 -0.93
N VAL A 93 14.41 4.66 -2.19
CA VAL A 93 15.46 5.54 -2.71
C VAL A 93 14.85 6.62 -3.61
N GLY A 94 15.62 7.67 -3.89
CA GLY A 94 15.15 8.82 -4.66
C GLY A 94 14.52 9.90 -3.79
N TYR A 95 14.31 11.07 -4.40
CA TYR A 95 13.64 12.21 -3.78
C TYR A 95 12.14 12.22 -4.10
N SER A 96 11.79 11.98 -5.36
CA SER A 96 10.41 11.89 -5.83
C SER A 96 10.21 10.65 -6.67
N ASP A 97 8.99 10.14 -6.66
CA ASP A 97 8.51 9.01 -7.45
C ASP A 97 7.62 9.45 -8.61
N PHE A 98 7.44 10.76 -8.84
CA PHE A 98 6.49 11.33 -9.81
C PHE A 98 5.04 10.80 -9.65
N GLY A 99 4.61 10.54 -8.42
CA GLY A 99 3.27 10.07 -8.08
C GLY A 99 3.05 8.57 -8.28
N VAL A 100 4.10 7.79 -8.53
CA VAL A 100 4.02 6.33 -8.72
C VAL A 100 3.38 5.62 -7.51
N ASN A 101 3.75 5.99 -6.29
CA ASN A 101 3.21 5.37 -5.07
C ASN A 101 1.71 5.66 -4.88
N ARG A 102 1.26 6.88 -5.22
CA ARG A 102 -0.17 7.23 -5.23
C ARG A 102 -0.92 6.42 -6.29
N LYS A 103 -0.40 6.39 -7.52
CA LYS A 103 -1.00 5.60 -8.61
C LYS A 103 -1.12 4.13 -8.24
N ARG A 104 -0.13 3.57 -7.54
CA ARG A 104 -0.17 2.19 -7.04
C ARG A 104 -1.28 1.99 -6.02
N ALA A 105 -1.42 2.89 -5.05
CA ALA A 105 -2.49 2.80 -4.05
C ALA A 105 -3.89 2.86 -4.71
N GLU A 106 -4.08 3.70 -5.73
CA GLU A 106 -5.34 3.75 -6.49
C GLU A 106 -5.59 2.50 -7.34
N GLN A 107 -4.53 1.90 -7.90
CA GLN A 107 -4.63 0.61 -8.58
C GLN A 107 -5.03 -0.50 -7.60
N LEU A 108 -4.39 -0.55 -6.43
CA LEU A 108 -4.76 -1.48 -5.37
C LEU A 108 -6.24 -1.30 -4.99
N ARG A 109 -6.69 -0.05 -4.80
CA ARG A 109 -8.11 0.25 -4.52
C ARG A 109 -9.03 -0.33 -5.57
N SER A 110 -8.72 -0.09 -6.84
CA SER A 110 -9.53 -0.58 -7.96
C SER A 110 -9.61 -2.10 -7.97
N LEU A 111 -8.48 -2.79 -7.73
CA LEU A 111 -8.42 -4.25 -7.68
C LEU A 111 -9.20 -4.81 -6.48
N LEU A 112 -9.03 -4.22 -5.29
CA LEU A 112 -9.76 -4.64 -4.09
C LEU A 112 -11.28 -4.42 -4.24
N ALA A 113 -11.69 -3.33 -4.87
CA ALA A 113 -13.10 -3.04 -5.14
C ALA A 113 -13.70 -4.06 -6.13
N ASN A 114 -12.97 -4.37 -7.22
CA ASN A 114 -13.40 -5.38 -8.18
C ASN A 114 -13.50 -6.79 -7.57
N ALA A 115 -12.71 -7.07 -6.54
CA ALA A 115 -12.74 -8.31 -5.77
C ALA A 115 -13.73 -8.27 -4.58
N GLU A 116 -14.51 -7.20 -4.43
CA GLU A 116 -15.51 -7.00 -3.36
C GLU A 116 -14.92 -7.07 -1.94
N LEU A 117 -13.64 -6.71 -1.80
CA LEU A 117 -12.94 -6.69 -0.51
C LEU A 117 -13.05 -5.34 0.21
N ILE A 118 -13.44 -4.28 -0.50
CA ILE A 118 -13.68 -2.94 0.05
C ILE A 118 -15.04 -2.40 -0.41
N LYS A 119 -15.59 -1.47 0.38
CA LYS A 119 -16.85 -0.76 0.10
C LYS A 119 -16.66 0.47 -0.78
#